data_AF-A0A850XB88-F1
#
_entry.id   AF-A0A850XB88-F1
#
_cell.length_a   1.000
_cell.length_b   1.000
_cell.length_c   1.000
_cell.angle_alpha   90.00
_cell.angle_beta   90.00
_cell.angle_gamma   90.00
#
_symmetry.space_group_name_H-M   'P 1'
#
loop_
_entity.id
_entity.type
_entity.pdbx_description
1 polymer ?
#
loop_
_entity_poly.entity_id
_entity_poly.type
_entity_poly.pdbx_seq_one_letter_code
_entity_poly.pdbx_strand_id
1 'polypeptide(L)'
;MEAASLPAALELAAGGGVGLSPEKRAVLGASLPLLQRDYRFHHVRFWGCIQGVCGAYYLAEGFGPDRAAPRSRLYSLNCVEWSLLPPATKEMVALAGQLKGRFQGDPSFEYDYTEINTEDAERLFEDGEKHIIKEETRLVATIEQIDTAVGIVPRGAFVKTPLGSVQENRNFEGLSLTEAKKLSSYFHFTEPVNLKNKTLLEKADLDPSIDFLDSLEHDIPQGSWTVQLEMGGTVVVLRSLLWLGLTFYHIPATKQYGYVYFGTGEKNLDLPFML
;
A
#
# COMPACT_ATOMS: atom_id res chain seq x y z
N MET A 1 6.95 5.79 -0.94
CA MET A 1 7.88 6.87 -1.38
C MET A 1 9.30 6.34 -1.55
N GLU A 2 10.00 6.64 -2.65
CA GLU A 2 11.39 6.18 -2.83
C GLU A 2 12.33 6.78 -1.77
N ALA A 3 13.35 6.01 -1.38
CA ALA A 3 14.30 6.42 -0.34
C ALA A 3 15.00 7.76 -0.66
N ALA A 4 15.38 7.99 -1.92
CA ALA A 4 16.13 9.16 -2.35
C ALA A 4 15.33 10.47 -2.27
N SER A 5 14.01 10.41 -2.50
CA SER A 5 13.11 11.58 -2.52
C SER A 5 12.23 11.68 -1.28
N LEU A 6 12.45 10.82 -0.27
CA LEU A 6 11.58 10.67 0.89
C LEU A 6 11.30 11.99 1.63
N PRO A 7 12.28 12.87 1.92
CA PRO A 7 11.99 14.11 2.66
C PRO A 7 11.01 15.02 1.92
N ALA A 8 11.26 15.26 0.63
CA ALA A 8 10.39 16.09 -0.21
C ALA A 8 9.02 15.43 -0.41
N ALA A 9 8.98 14.11 -0.65
CA ALA A 9 7.75 13.36 -0.80
C ALA A 9 6.84 13.43 0.43
N LEU A 10 7.42 13.36 1.64
CA LEU A 10 6.67 13.48 2.88
C LEU A 10 6.08 14.88 3.06
N GLU A 11 6.77 15.94 2.65
CA GLU A 11 6.24 17.31 2.69
C GLU A 11 5.05 17.48 1.75
N LEU A 12 5.11 16.89 0.55
CA LEU A 12 4.02 16.92 -0.42
C LEU A 12 2.78 16.13 0.04
N ALA A 13 2.97 15.14 0.92
CA ALA A 13 1.88 14.36 1.51
C ALA A 13 1.43 14.88 2.89
N ALA A 14 2.13 15.85 3.48
CA ALA A 14 1.93 16.28 4.88
C ALA A 14 0.61 17.03 5.14
N GLY A 15 -0.12 17.45 4.09
CA GLY A 15 -1.40 18.14 4.23
C GLY A 15 -2.46 17.36 5.04
N GLY A 16 -2.26 16.05 5.24
CA GLY A 16 -3.12 15.19 6.06
C GLY A 16 -2.88 15.24 7.58
N GLY A 17 -1.95 16.05 8.08
CA GLY A 17 -1.72 16.24 9.53
C GLY A 17 -1.04 15.09 10.26
N VAL A 18 -0.76 13.97 9.58
CA VAL A 18 -0.01 12.83 10.13
C VAL A 18 1.31 12.70 9.39
N GLY A 19 2.42 12.68 10.14
CA GLY A 19 3.75 12.61 9.55
C GLY A 19 4.81 12.14 10.54
N LEU A 20 6.00 11.91 10.01
CA LEU A 20 7.17 11.51 10.79
C LEU A 20 7.79 12.70 11.51
N SER A 21 8.31 12.48 12.71
CA SER A 21 9.15 13.46 13.41
C SER A 21 10.43 13.76 12.59
N PRO A 22 11.01 14.96 12.70
CA PRO A 22 12.25 15.31 11.99
C PRO A 22 13.38 14.31 12.25
N GLU A 23 13.50 13.82 13.48
CA GLU A 23 14.46 12.78 13.87
C GLU A 23 14.23 11.49 13.08
N LYS A 24 13.00 10.98 13.05
CA LYS A 24 12.66 9.76 12.30
C LYS A 24 12.89 9.93 10.80
N ARG A 25 12.64 11.12 10.24
CA ARG A 25 12.96 11.43 8.84
C ARG A 25 14.46 11.34 8.56
N ALA A 26 15.28 11.91 9.44
CA ALA A 26 16.73 11.87 9.31
C ALA A 26 17.26 10.43 9.41
N VAL A 27 16.76 9.66 10.38
CA VAL A 27 17.13 8.25 10.55
C VAL A 27 16.75 7.43 9.32
N LEU A 28 15.52 7.58 8.81
CA LEU A 28 15.07 6.87 7.60
C LEU A 28 15.89 7.26 6.35
N GLY A 29 16.28 8.52 6.23
CA GLY A 29 17.16 9.00 5.15
C GLY A 29 18.53 8.30 5.15
N ALA A 30 19.04 7.89 6.31
CA ALA A 30 20.27 7.12 6.43
C ALA A 30 20.05 5.60 6.35
N SER A 31 18.97 5.08 6.94
CA SER A 31 18.74 3.64 7.06
C SER A 31 18.30 2.98 5.75
N LEU A 32 17.46 3.63 4.94
CA LEU A 32 16.91 3.05 3.71
C LEU A 32 17.98 2.82 2.63
N PRO A 33 18.96 3.73 2.40
CA PRO A 33 20.08 3.45 1.52
C PRO A 33 20.98 2.30 2.01
N LEU A 34 21.18 2.17 3.33
CA LEU A 34 21.91 1.03 3.91
C LEU A 34 21.15 -0.28 3.65
N LEU A 35 19.84 -0.28 3.87
CA LEU A 35 18.96 -1.40 3.56
C LEU A 35 19.09 -1.84 2.09
N GLN A 36 19.07 -0.87 1.16
CA GLN A 36 19.21 -1.13 -0.27
C GLN A 36 20.54 -1.82 -0.59
N ARG A 37 21.64 -1.37 0.02
CA ARG A 37 22.96 -1.96 -0.16
C ARG A 37 23.04 -3.36 0.44
N ASP A 38 22.58 -3.53 1.67
CA ASP A 38 22.78 -4.75 2.45
C ASP A 38 21.97 -5.92 1.91
N TYR A 39 20.73 -5.66 1.46
CA TYR A 39 19.86 -6.65 0.82
C TYR A 39 19.97 -6.69 -0.71
N ARG A 40 20.81 -5.83 -1.31
CA ARG A 40 21.04 -5.72 -2.77
C ARG A 40 19.75 -5.47 -3.56
N PHE A 41 18.86 -4.65 -3.02
CA PHE A 41 17.65 -4.25 -3.73
C PHE A 41 17.98 -3.28 -4.87
N HIS A 42 17.27 -3.39 -5.99
CA HIS A 42 17.40 -2.41 -7.06
C HIS A 42 16.75 -1.08 -6.66
N HIS A 43 15.65 -1.14 -5.91
CA HIS A 43 14.99 0.02 -5.35
C HIS A 43 14.47 -0.27 -3.95
N VAL A 44 14.49 0.76 -3.10
CA VAL A 44 13.87 0.72 -1.77
C VAL A 44 12.87 1.85 -1.63
N ARG A 45 11.71 1.50 -1.07
CA ARG A 45 10.60 2.40 -0.81
C ARG A 45 10.26 2.38 0.67
N PHE A 46 10.05 3.55 1.26
CA PHE A 46 9.31 3.64 2.51
C PHE A 46 7.81 3.48 2.22
N TRP A 47 7.21 2.45 2.80
CA TRP A 47 5.79 2.14 2.61
C TRP A 47 4.91 3.00 3.52
N GLY A 48 5.33 3.16 4.77
CA GLY A 48 4.54 3.86 5.77
C GLY A 48 4.75 3.35 7.18
N CYS A 49 3.74 3.59 8.02
CA CYS A 49 3.73 3.24 9.42
C CYS A 49 2.35 2.73 9.85
N ILE A 50 2.35 1.66 10.62
CA ILE A 50 1.17 1.14 11.32
C ILE A 50 1.30 1.45 12.81
N GLN A 51 0.38 2.23 13.34
CA GLN A 51 0.36 2.65 14.75
C GLN A 51 -0.29 1.57 15.61
N GLY A 52 0.50 1.03 16.54
CA GLY A 52 -0.01 0.22 17.65
C GLY A 52 -0.21 1.04 18.92
N VAL A 53 -0.65 0.36 19.99
CA VAL A 53 -0.91 0.94 21.31
C VAL A 53 0.39 1.35 22.01
N CYS A 54 1.38 0.46 22.04
CA CYS A 54 2.65 0.66 22.74
C CYS A 54 3.77 1.16 21.82
N GLY A 55 3.61 1.03 20.50
CA GLY A 55 4.65 1.37 19.53
C GLY A 55 4.15 1.32 18.09
N ALA A 56 4.94 1.88 17.19
CA ALA A 56 4.64 1.96 15.77
C ALA A 56 5.55 1.02 14.96
N TYR A 57 4.99 0.37 13.96
CA TYR A 57 5.73 -0.40 12.97
C TYR A 57 6.03 0.49 11.77
N TYR A 58 7.31 0.71 11.48
CA TYR A 58 7.78 1.39 10.28
C TYR A 58 8.09 0.36 9.20
N LEU A 59 7.61 0.58 7.99
CA LEU A 59 7.63 -0.41 6.93
C LEU A 59 8.44 0.08 5.72
N ALA A 60 9.31 -0.79 5.23
CA ALA A 60 10.09 -0.59 4.03
C ALA A 60 9.92 -1.78 3.07
N GLU A 61 10.05 -1.49 1.79
CA GLU A 61 9.92 -2.47 0.73
C GLU A 61 11.12 -2.42 -0.20
N GLY A 62 11.68 -3.59 -0.46
CA GLY A 62 12.73 -3.81 -1.43
C GLY A 62 12.18 -4.44 -2.70
N PHE A 63 12.59 -3.90 -3.84
CA PHE A 63 12.20 -4.36 -5.17
C PHE A 63 13.39 -4.91 -5.95
N GLY A 64 13.12 -5.97 -6.71
CA GLY A 64 14.00 -6.45 -7.77
C GLY A 64 13.89 -5.61 -9.05
N PRO A 65 14.44 -6.11 -10.17
CA PRO A 65 14.37 -5.43 -11.46
C PRO A 65 12.95 -5.43 -12.06
N ASP A 66 12.17 -6.49 -11.81
CA ASP A 66 10.75 -6.54 -12.19
C ASP A 66 9.91 -5.87 -11.09
N ARG A 67 9.17 -4.83 -11.48
CA ARG A 67 8.37 -4.03 -10.54
C ARG A 67 7.11 -4.77 -10.08
N ALA A 68 6.63 -5.76 -10.84
CA ALA A 68 5.47 -6.57 -10.46
C ALA A 68 5.85 -7.87 -9.71
N ALA A 69 7.14 -8.18 -9.59
CA ALA A 69 7.59 -9.35 -8.85
C ALA A 69 7.32 -9.21 -7.34
N PRO A 70 7.26 -10.34 -6.59
CA PRO A 70 7.14 -10.31 -5.14
C PRO A 70 8.19 -9.42 -4.50
N ARG A 71 7.73 -8.46 -3.71
CA ARG A 71 8.54 -7.48 -2.99
C ARG A 71 8.96 -8.03 -1.63
N SER A 72 10.19 -7.71 -1.22
CA SER A 72 10.67 -8.04 0.13
C SER A 72 10.19 -6.95 1.09
N ARG A 73 9.47 -7.34 2.15
CA ARG A 73 8.94 -6.39 3.14
C ARG A 73 9.76 -6.47 4.41
N LEU A 74 10.08 -5.31 4.98
CA LEU A 74 10.80 -5.21 6.23
C LEU A 74 10.06 -4.29 7.19
N TYR A 75 10.08 -4.64 8.47
CA TYR A 75 9.59 -3.77 9.53
C TYR A 75 10.72 -3.31 10.45
N SER A 76 10.48 -2.19 11.11
CA SER A 76 11.35 -1.67 12.16
C SER A 76 10.50 -0.99 13.23
N LEU A 77 10.94 -1.06 14.48
CA LEU A 77 10.34 -0.31 15.60
C LEU A 77 11.08 1.01 15.85
N ASN A 78 12.35 1.10 15.44
CA ASN A 78 13.24 2.23 15.73
C ASN A 78 13.68 3.00 14.46
N CYS A 79 13.38 2.50 13.25
CA CYS A 79 13.87 2.94 11.95
C CYS A 79 15.36 2.69 11.67
N VAL A 80 16.06 1.99 12.56
CA VAL A 80 17.50 1.69 12.44
C VAL A 80 17.69 0.21 12.11
N GLU A 81 17.09 -0.66 12.91
CA GLU A 81 17.16 -2.11 12.78
C GLU A 81 15.93 -2.61 12.03
N TRP A 82 16.18 -3.34 10.94
CA TRP A 82 15.14 -3.83 10.04
C TRP A 82 15.08 -5.35 10.08
N SER A 83 13.87 -5.87 10.29
CA SER A 83 13.58 -7.30 10.29
C SER A 83 12.79 -7.65 9.05
N LEU A 84 13.18 -8.73 8.37
CA LEU A 84 12.49 -9.23 7.17
C LEU A 84 11.18 -9.91 7.56
N LEU A 85 10.09 -9.54 6.91
CA LEU A 85 8.79 -10.19 7.06
C LEU A 85 8.69 -11.40 6.11
N PRO A 86 8.03 -12.48 6.54
CA PRO A 86 7.70 -13.59 5.64
C PRO A 86 6.71 -13.13 4.57
N PRO A 87 6.66 -13.82 3.41
CA PRO A 87 5.66 -13.55 2.39
C PRO A 87 4.25 -13.85 2.90
N ALA A 88 3.28 -13.04 2.50
CA ALA A 88 1.89 -13.23 2.89
C ALA A 88 1.31 -14.50 2.25
N THR A 89 0.66 -15.35 3.05
CA THR A 89 -0.13 -16.48 2.55
C THR A 89 -1.62 -16.14 2.61
N LYS A 90 -2.43 -16.82 1.79
CA LYS A 90 -3.90 -16.63 1.79
C LYS A 90 -4.52 -16.97 3.15
N GLU A 91 -3.97 -17.96 3.84
CA GLU A 91 -4.38 -18.35 5.19
C GLU A 91 -4.12 -17.21 6.20
N MET A 92 -2.93 -16.60 6.18
CA MET A 92 -2.62 -15.46 7.04
C MET A 92 -3.59 -14.31 6.81
N VAL A 93 -3.93 -14.02 5.56
CA VAL A 93 -4.89 -12.96 5.19
C VAL A 93 -6.29 -13.27 5.69
N ALA A 94 -6.77 -14.50 5.52
CA ALA A 94 -8.08 -14.93 6.00
C ALA A 94 -8.18 -14.85 7.54
N LEU A 95 -7.16 -15.36 8.24
CA LEU A 95 -7.09 -15.36 9.70
C LEU A 95 -7.01 -13.95 10.28
N ALA A 96 -6.20 -13.07 9.68
CA ALA A 96 -6.08 -11.69 10.14
C ALA A 96 -7.34 -10.87 9.87
N GLY A 97 -8.13 -11.21 8.85
CA GLY A 97 -9.41 -10.55 8.53
C GLY A 97 -10.47 -10.71 9.62
N GLN A 98 -10.33 -11.72 10.49
CA GLN A 98 -11.22 -11.94 11.64
C GLN A 98 -10.84 -11.07 12.84
N LEU A 99 -9.58 -10.63 12.94
CA LEU A 99 -9.09 -9.83 14.05
C LEU A 99 -9.51 -8.36 13.90
N LYS A 100 -10.04 -7.80 14.98
CA LYS A 100 -10.42 -6.39 15.06
C LYS A 100 -9.62 -5.67 16.13
N GLY A 101 -9.56 -4.34 16.03
CA GLY A 101 -8.87 -3.48 16.98
C GLY A 101 -7.44 -3.17 16.57
N ARG A 102 -6.74 -2.42 17.43
CA ARG A 102 -5.39 -1.92 17.14
C ARG A 102 -4.33 -3.00 17.33
N PHE A 103 -3.17 -2.76 16.74
CA PHE A 103 -1.94 -3.51 17.04
C PHE A 103 -1.44 -3.16 18.44
N GLN A 104 -0.77 -4.10 19.12
CA GLN A 104 -0.14 -3.81 20.41
C GLN A 104 1.19 -3.07 20.23
N GLY A 105 1.93 -3.35 19.16
CA GLY A 105 3.27 -2.81 18.92
C GLY A 105 4.40 -3.75 19.37
N ASP A 106 4.11 -5.03 19.56
CA ASP A 106 5.10 -6.09 19.81
C ASP A 106 4.90 -7.25 18.81
N PRO A 107 5.89 -7.54 17.94
CA PRO A 107 5.82 -8.66 16.98
C PRO A 107 5.55 -10.03 17.62
N SER A 108 5.98 -10.21 18.87
CA SER A 108 5.85 -11.46 19.62
C SER A 108 4.51 -11.62 20.31
N PHE A 109 3.66 -10.59 20.29
CA PHE A 109 2.34 -10.64 20.90
C PHE A 109 1.47 -11.69 20.21
N GLU A 110 0.73 -12.47 21.00
CA GLU A 110 -0.09 -13.58 20.55
C GLU A 110 -1.57 -13.26 20.81
N TYR A 111 -2.38 -13.29 19.75
CA TYR A 111 -3.82 -13.15 19.84
C TYR A 111 -4.45 -14.54 19.95
N ASP A 112 -5.32 -14.72 20.96
CA ASP A 112 -6.15 -15.90 21.14
C ASP A 112 -7.55 -15.66 20.53
N TYR A 113 -8.01 -16.56 19.64
CA TYR A 113 -9.30 -16.41 18.95
C TYR A 113 -10.51 -16.91 19.74
N THR A 114 -10.34 -17.43 20.96
CA THR A 114 -11.46 -17.99 21.76
C THR A 114 -12.60 -17.00 22.02
N GLU A 115 -12.42 -15.70 21.76
CA GLU A 115 -13.43 -14.66 22.00
C GLU A 115 -14.04 -14.01 20.72
N ILE A 116 -13.65 -14.41 19.49
CA ILE A 116 -14.14 -13.77 18.26
C ILE A 116 -15.03 -14.73 17.45
N ASN A 117 -16.35 -14.51 17.57
CA ASN A 117 -17.45 -15.00 16.73
C ASN A 117 -17.40 -16.52 16.39
N THR A 118 -18.03 -17.31 17.26
CA THR A 118 -18.12 -18.78 17.23
C THR A 118 -18.60 -19.41 15.92
N GLU A 119 -19.27 -18.67 15.02
CA GLU A 119 -19.83 -19.24 13.78
C GLU A 119 -18.83 -19.29 12.59
N ASP A 120 -17.79 -18.44 12.58
CA ASP A 120 -16.80 -18.40 11.49
C ASP A 120 -15.53 -19.20 11.79
N ALA A 121 -15.24 -19.44 13.08
CA ALA A 121 -14.07 -20.19 13.53
C ALA A 121 -14.15 -21.71 13.21
N GLU A 122 -15.35 -22.30 13.22
CA GLU A 122 -15.57 -23.74 12.97
C GLU A 122 -15.22 -24.17 11.53
N ARG A 123 -15.09 -23.23 10.58
CA ARG A 123 -14.80 -23.55 9.16
C ARG A 123 -13.31 -23.59 8.81
N LEU A 124 -12.44 -23.04 9.67
CA LEU A 124 -11.02 -22.86 9.34
C LEU A 124 -10.07 -23.77 10.12
N PHE A 125 -10.52 -24.33 11.24
CA PHE A 125 -9.70 -25.18 12.09
C PHE A 125 -10.34 -26.55 12.22
N GLU A 126 -9.59 -27.59 11.88
CA GLU A 126 -9.96 -28.94 12.30
C GLU A 126 -9.85 -29.03 13.83
N ASP A 127 -10.83 -29.69 14.44
CA ASP A 127 -11.05 -29.79 15.89
C ASP A 127 -9.74 -30.16 16.63
N GLY A 128 -9.11 -29.17 17.31
CA GLY A 128 -7.94 -29.38 18.16
C GLY A 128 -6.69 -28.50 17.93
N GLU A 129 -6.64 -27.67 16.88
CA GLU A 129 -5.51 -26.74 16.71
C GLU A 129 -5.63 -25.47 17.55
N LYS A 130 -4.54 -25.07 18.22
CA LYS A 130 -4.48 -23.84 19.01
C LYS A 130 -4.68 -22.63 18.09
N HIS A 131 -5.76 -21.88 18.33
CA HIS A 131 -6.05 -20.64 17.61
C HIS A 131 -5.19 -19.49 18.15
N ILE A 132 -3.90 -19.50 17.84
CA ILE A 132 -2.98 -18.44 18.21
C ILE A 132 -2.36 -17.87 16.95
N ILE A 133 -2.47 -16.55 16.78
CA ILE A 133 -1.79 -15.81 15.73
C ILE A 133 -0.84 -14.79 16.35
N LYS A 134 0.39 -14.79 15.85
CA LYS A 134 1.37 -13.77 16.22
C LYS A 134 1.04 -12.44 15.55
N GLU A 135 1.33 -11.35 16.24
CA GLU A 135 1.14 -10.00 15.72
C GLU A 135 1.96 -9.76 14.45
N GLU A 136 3.15 -10.33 14.35
CA GLU A 136 3.95 -10.29 13.12
C GLU A 136 3.20 -10.89 11.92
N THR A 137 2.51 -12.03 12.10
CA THR A 137 1.69 -12.66 11.06
C THR A 137 0.50 -11.77 10.67
N ARG A 138 -0.16 -11.17 11.67
CA ARG A 138 -1.24 -10.20 11.46
C ARG A 138 -0.73 -8.99 10.67
N LEU A 139 0.45 -8.48 11.00
CA LEU A 139 1.08 -7.34 10.34
C LEU A 139 1.29 -7.64 8.84
N VAL A 140 1.86 -8.80 8.51
CA VAL A 140 2.05 -9.24 7.11
C VAL A 140 0.73 -9.25 6.33
N ALA A 141 -0.30 -9.84 6.93
CA ALA A 141 -1.62 -9.93 6.33
C ALA A 141 -2.28 -8.55 6.13
N THR A 142 -2.20 -7.66 7.11
CA THR A 142 -2.74 -6.30 7.01
C THR A 142 -2.03 -5.50 5.92
N ILE A 143 -0.71 -5.60 5.81
CA ILE A 143 0.04 -4.92 4.74
C ILE A 143 -0.43 -5.43 3.36
N GLU A 144 -0.61 -6.73 3.21
CA GLU A 144 -1.11 -7.32 1.95
C GLU A 144 -2.51 -6.84 1.59
N GLN A 145 -3.42 -6.78 2.56
CA GLN A 145 -4.77 -6.25 2.36
C GLN A 145 -4.77 -4.78 1.97
N ILE A 146 -3.94 -3.96 2.61
CA ILE A 146 -3.79 -2.55 2.28
C ILE A 146 -3.22 -2.43 0.87
N ASP A 147 -2.08 -3.05 0.58
CA ASP A 147 -1.43 -2.98 -0.75
C ASP A 147 -2.36 -3.40 -1.89
N THR A 148 -3.15 -4.46 -1.70
CA THR A 148 -4.12 -4.93 -2.69
C THR A 148 -5.23 -3.92 -2.92
N ALA A 149 -5.64 -3.17 -1.89
CA ALA A 149 -6.71 -2.20 -1.95
C ALA A 149 -6.26 -0.79 -2.32
N VAL A 150 -4.98 -0.45 -2.15
CA VAL A 150 -4.52 0.95 -2.22
C VAL A 150 -3.13 1.17 -2.81
N GLY A 151 -2.46 0.16 -3.33
CA GLY A 151 -1.22 0.39 -4.07
C GLY A 151 -1.52 1.22 -5.32
N ILE A 152 -1.27 2.53 -5.31
CA ILE A 152 -1.67 3.43 -6.41
C ILE A 152 -0.50 3.78 -7.32
N VAL A 153 -0.76 3.79 -8.63
CA VAL A 153 0.14 4.36 -9.66
C VAL A 153 -0.65 5.20 -10.67
N PRO A 154 -0.05 6.26 -11.24
CA PRO A 154 -0.62 6.96 -12.38
C PRO A 154 -0.68 6.07 -13.64
N ARG A 155 -1.69 6.29 -14.48
CA ARG A 155 -1.81 5.62 -15.79
C ARG A 155 -0.54 5.85 -16.62
N GLY A 156 0.00 4.77 -17.19
CA GLY A 156 1.17 4.84 -18.06
C GLY A 156 2.50 5.05 -17.35
N ALA A 157 2.54 5.13 -16.01
CA ALA A 157 3.80 5.18 -15.26
C ALA A 157 4.61 3.86 -15.38
N PHE A 158 3.91 2.74 -15.59
CA PHE A 158 4.49 1.42 -15.83
C PHE A 158 4.00 0.86 -17.16
N VAL A 159 4.82 0.00 -17.77
CA VAL A 159 4.49 -0.75 -18.98
C VAL A 159 4.73 -2.23 -18.74
N LYS A 160 3.76 -3.04 -19.17
CA LYS A 160 3.89 -4.50 -19.21
C LYS A 160 4.51 -4.94 -20.53
N THR A 161 5.62 -5.64 -20.42
CA THR A 161 6.34 -6.23 -21.55
C THR A 161 5.58 -7.46 -22.09
N PRO A 162 5.81 -7.87 -23.35
CA PRO A 162 5.23 -9.10 -23.89
C PRO A 162 5.61 -10.37 -23.11
N LEU A 163 6.73 -10.35 -22.39
CA LEU A 163 7.19 -11.44 -21.52
C LEU A 163 6.48 -11.45 -20.15
N GLY A 164 5.59 -10.49 -19.90
CA GLY A 164 4.83 -10.37 -18.65
C GLY A 164 5.51 -9.53 -17.56
N SER A 165 6.81 -9.24 -17.67
CA SER A 165 7.52 -8.38 -16.71
C SER A 165 7.03 -6.93 -16.79
N VAL A 166 7.01 -6.24 -15.65
CA VAL A 166 6.55 -4.85 -15.54
C VAL A 166 7.73 -3.95 -15.23
N GLN A 167 7.87 -2.89 -16.03
CA GLN A 167 8.97 -1.93 -15.92
C GLN A 167 8.43 -0.50 -15.91
N GLU A 168 9.21 0.42 -15.38
CA GLU A 168 8.89 1.85 -15.47
C GLU A 168 8.86 2.31 -16.93
N ASN A 169 7.84 3.09 -17.25
CA ASN A 169 7.75 3.69 -18.57
C ASN A 169 8.67 4.89 -18.66
N ARG A 170 9.78 4.75 -19.41
CA ARG A 170 10.75 5.83 -19.61
C ARG A 170 10.14 7.07 -20.29
N ASN A 171 9.08 6.88 -21.07
CA ASN A 171 8.37 7.93 -21.82
C ASN A 171 7.25 8.60 -21.01
N PHE A 172 6.99 8.15 -19.78
CA PHE A 172 5.98 8.78 -18.94
C PHE A 172 6.45 10.16 -18.48
N GLU A 173 5.78 11.23 -18.89
CA GLU A 173 6.16 12.60 -18.48
C GLU A 173 5.34 13.13 -17.30
N GLY A 174 4.38 12.34 -16.81
CA GLY A 174 3.39 12.77 -15.82
C GLY A 174 2.00 12.91 -16.42
N LEU A 175 0.97 12.89 -15.58
CA LEU A 175 -0.39 13.19 -16.02
C LEU A 175 -0.55 14.69 -16.24
N SER A 176 -1.33 15.10 -17.24
CA SER A 176 -1.74 16.50 -17.35
C SER A 176 -2.58 16.90 -16.14
N LEU A 177 -2.68 18.21 -15.85
CA LEU A 177 -3.50 18.70 -14.75
C LEU A 177 -4.98 18.29 -14.88
N THR A 178 -5.49 18.15 -16.11
CA THR A 178 -6.87 17.74 -16.38
C THR A 178 -7.09 16.25 -16.11
N GLU A 179 -6.10 15.42 -16.45
CA GLU A 179 -6.13 13.97 -16.18
C GLU A 179 -5.92 13.69 -14.69
N ALA A 180 -4.95 14.36 -14.07
CA ALA A 180 -4.61 14.17 -12.67
C ALA A 180 -5.79 14.44 -11.72
N LYS A 181 -6.81 15.22 -12.12
CA LYS A 181 -8.02 15.43 -11.32
C LYS A 181 -9.02 14.27 -11.38
N LYS A 182 -8.82 13.30 -12.27
CA LYS A 182 -9.76 12.20 -12.52
C LYS A 182 -9.24 10.93 -11.88
N LEU A 183 -10.10 10.25 -11.10
CA LEU A 183 -9.77 8.95 -10.52
C LEU A 183 -9.45 7.89 -11.59
N SER A 184 -10.03 8.01 -12.79
CA SER A 184 -9.75 7.14 -13.92
C SER A 184 -8.31 7.19 -14.45
N SER A 185 -7.51 8.17 -14.00
CA SER A 185 -6.08 8.27 -14.34
C SER A 185 -5.17 7.57 -13.34
N TYR A 186 -5.74 6.90 -12.32
CA TYR A 186 -5.00 6.21 -11.28
C TYR A 186 -5.45 4.75 -11.19
N PHE A 187 -4.49 3.87 -10.93
CA PHE A 187 -4.67 2.42 -11.04
C PHE A 187 -4.07 1.70 -9.84
N HIS A 188 -4.68 0.58 -9.47
CA HIS A 188 -4.15 -0.33 -8.46
C HIS A 188 -2.97 -1.12 -9.03
N PHE A 189 -1.81 -1.03 -8.39
CA PHE A 189 -0.59 -1.74 -8.71
C PHE A 189 -0.57 -3.13 -8.05
N THR A 190 -1.57 -3.93 -8.41
CA THR A 190 -1.75 -5.32 -8.00
C THR A 190 -2.26 -6.13 -9.18
N GLU A 191 -2.38 -7.44 -9.02
CA GLU A 191 -2.97 -8.28 -10.07
C GLU A 191 -4.43 -7.86 -10.32
N PRO A 192 -4.81 -7.54 -11.56
CA PRO A 192 -6.14 -7.02 -11.84
C PRO A 192 -7.21 -8.11 -11.71
N VAL A 193 -8.30 -7.76 -11.04
CA VAL A 193 -9.49 -8.58 -10.85
C VAL A 193 -10.57 -8.16 -11.84
N ASN A 194 -10.80 -6.86 -12.02
CA ASN A 194 -11.90 -6.33 -12.82
C ASN A 194 -11.62 -6.42 -14.33
N LEU A 195 -10.36 -6.22 -14.76
CA LEU A 195 -9.99 -6.40 -16.18
C LEU A 195 -10.32 -7.79 -16.73
N LYS A 196 -10.25 -8.83 -15.89
CA LYS A 196 -10.58 -10.21 -16.31
C LYS A 196 -12.06 -10.31 -16.72
N ASN A 197 -12.92 -9.57 -16.04
CA ASN A 197 -14.37 -9.59 -16.20
C ASN A 197 -14.89 -8.66 -17.32
N LYS A 198 -14.05 -7.81 -17.90
CA LYS A 198 -14.44 -6.91 -19.01
C LYS A 198 -14.81 -7.69 -20.28
N THR A 199 -15.79 -7.15 -21.01
CA THR A 199 -16.26 -7.66 -22.30
C THR A 199 -15.19 -7.52 -23.40
N LEU A 200 -15.35 -8.25 -24.50
CA LEU A 200 -14.42 -8.16 -25.64
C LEU A 200 -14.43 -6.76 -26.29
N LEU A 201 -15.57 -6.09 -26.31
CA LEU A 201 -15.70 -4.74 -26.87
C LEU A 201 -14.92 -3.74 -26.03
N GLU A 202 -15.07 -3.78 -24.70
CA GLU A 202 -14.33 -2.89 -23.78
C GLU A 202 -12.83 -3.16 -23.81
N LYS A 203 -12.41 -4.42 -24.03
CA LYS A 203 -10.99 -4.78 -24.16
C LYS A 203 -10.37 -4.29 -25.47
N ALA A 204 -11.17 -4.06 -26.52
CA ALA A 204 -10.65 -3.59 -27.81
C ALA A 204 -10.12 -2.16 -27.75
N ASP A 205 -10.60 -1.35 -26.80
CA ASP A 205 -10.19 0.04 -26.60
C ASP A 205 -9.00 0.20 -25.65
N LEU A 206 -8.53 -0.88 -25.01
CA LEU A 206 -7.43 -0.86 -24.04
C LEU A 206 -6.09 -1.18 -24.71
N ASP A 207 -5.03 -0.49 -24.29
CA ASP A 207 -3.66 -0.86 -24.64
C ASP A 207 -3.15 -1.93 -23.66
N PRO A 208 -2.88 -3.18 -24.08
CA PRO A 208 -2.47 -4.25 -23.16
C PRO A 208 -1.14 -4.00 -22.43
N SER A 209 -0.30 -3.11 -22.96
CA SER A 209 0.98 -2.75 -22.37
C SER A 209 0.83 -1.63 -21.33
N ILE A 210 -0.18 -0.78 -21.43
CA ILE A 210 -0.40 0.37 -20.52
C ILE A 210 -1.57 0.12 -19.56
N ASP A 211 -2.69 -0.39 -20.08
CA ASP A 211 -3.97 -0.58 -19.39
C ASP A 211 -4.10 -2.01 -18.85
N PHE A 212 -3.07 -2.50 -18.18
CA PHE A 212 -3.01 -3.85 -17.62
C PHE A 212 -3.41 -3.93 -16.13
N LEU A 213 -3.84 -2.82 -15.54
CA LEU A 213 -4.23 -2.68 -14.13
C LEU A 213 -5.69 -2.23 -13.99
N ASP A 214 -6.26 -2.38 -12.79
CA ASP A 214 -7.61 -1.91 -12.48
C ASP A 214 -7.61 -0.42 -12.08
N SER A 215 -8.59 0.33 -12.58
CA SER A 215 -8.75 1.78 -12.32
C SER A 215 -9.48 2.03 -11.00
N LEU A 216 -9.05 3.04 -10.24
CA LEU A 216 -9.67 3.47 -8.98
C LEU A 216 -11.12 3.96 -9.14
N GLU A 217 -11.51 4.36 -10.36
CA GLU A 217 -12.87 4.83 -10.66
C GLU A 217 -13.94 3.77 -10.36
N HIS A 218 -13.58 2.48 -10.44
CA HIS A 218 -14.50 1.36 -10.28
C HIS A 218 -14.44 0.75 -8.86
N ASP A 219 -13.78 1.44 -7.92
CA ASP A 219 -13.69 0.96 -6.54
C ASP A 219 -15.05 0.99 -5.84
N ILE A 220 -15.25 0.00 -4.97
CA ILE A 220 -16.49 -0.20 -4.21
C ILE A 220 -16.17 -0.01 -2.72
N PRO A 221 -16.92 0.84 -1.99
CA PRO A 221 -18.03 1.67 -2.46
C PRO A 221 -17.57 2.83 -3.37
N GLN A 222 -18.46 3.30 -4.25
CA GLN A 222 -18.22 4.54 -5.00
C GLN A 222 -18.04 5.70 -4.02
N GLY A 223 -17.04 6.55 -4.25
CA GLY A 223 -16.69 7.60 -3.28
C GLY A 223 -15.64 7.18 -2.25
N SER A 224 -15.01 6.00 -2.39
CA SER A 224 -13.90 5.55 -1.51
C SER A 224 -12.63 6.40 -1.55
N TRP A 225 -12.57 7.38 -2.45
CA TRP A 225 -11.41 8.22 -2.67
C TRP A 225 -11.80 9.69 -2.68
N THR A 226 -10.94 10.51 -2.09
CA THR A 226 -10.99 11.97 -2.27
C THR A 226 -9.83 12.40 -3.17
N VAL A 227 -10.09 13.35 -4.07
CA VAL A 227 -9.08 13.96 -4.93
C VAL A 227 -9.04 15.45 -4.60
N GLN A 228 -7.89 15.95 -4.17
CA GLN A 228 -7.71 17.33 -3.74
C GLN A 228 -6.51 17.96 -4.43
N LEU A 229 -6.59 19.27 -4.65
CA LEU A 229 -5.49 20.09 -5.11
C LEU A 229 -4.90 20.83 -3.92
N GLU A 230 -3.63 20.60 -3.65
CA GLU A 230 -2.89 21.24 -2.56
C GLU A 230 -1.76 22.13 -3.12
N MET A 231 -1.11 22.88 -2.24
CA MET A 231 0.05 23.73 -2.57
C MET A 231 -0.22 24.73 -3.71
N GLY A 232 -1.37 25.40 -3.67
CA GLY A 232 -1.76 26.34 -4.72
C GLY A 232 -2.15 25.68 -6.05
N GLY A 233 -2.45 24.39 -6.03
CA GLY A 233 -2.88 23.62 -7.22
C GLY A 233 -1.76 22.93 -7.97
N THR A 234 -0.54 22.92 -7.43
CA THR A 234 0.62 22.26 -8.05
C THR A 234 0.72 20.79 -7.73
N VAL A 235 0.04 20.32 -6.67
CA VAL A 235 0.07 18.92 -6.23
C VAL A 235 -1.35 18.38 -6.18
N VAL A 236 -1.55 17.23 -6.81
CA VAL A 236 -2.76 16.44 -6.63
C VAL A 236 -2.53 15.44 -5.51
N VAL A 237 -3.45 15.39 -4.56
CA VAL A 237 -3.42 14.48 -3.41
C VAL A 237 -4.67 13.61 -3.45
N LEU A 238 -4.46 12.29 -3.40
CA LEU A 238 -5.51 11.29 -3.25
C LEU A 238 -5.47 10.73 -1.84
N ARG A 239 -6.63 10.62 -1.18
CA ARG A 239 -6.76 9.96 0.12
C ARG A 239 -7.81 8.88 0.09
N SER A 240 -7.49 7.73 0.67
CA SER A 240 -8.44 6.63 0.82
C SER A 240 -9.35 6.89 2.01
N LEU A 241 -10.66 6.75 1.82
CA LEU A 241 -11.66 6.76 2.90
C LEU A 241 -11.92 5.35 3.45
N LEU A 242 -11.52 4.31 2.70
CA LEU A 242 -11.62 2.91 3.10
C LEU A 242 -10.46 2.50 4.00
N TRP A 243 -9.25 2.97 3.67
CA TRP A 243 -8.04 2.78 4.48
C TRP A 243 -7.53 4.12 4.96
N LEU A 244 -8.09 4.57 6.08
CA LEU A 244 -7.73 5.84 6.70
C LEU A 244 -6.24 5.85 7.04
N GLY A 245 -5.57 6.92 6.61
CA GLY A 245 -4.12 7.08 6.75
C GLY A 245 -3.34 6.96 5.45
N LEU A 246 -3.93 6.42 4.38
CA LEU A 246 -3.28 6.42 3.08
C LEU A 246 -3.36 7.81 2.43
N THR A 247 -2.20 8.34 2.05
CA THR A 247 -2.08 9.53 1.21
C THR A 247 -1.18 9.25 0.01
N PHE A 248 -1.71 9.49 -1.18
CA PHE A 248 -0.97 9.49 -2.44
C PHE A 248 -0.81 10.92 -2.94
N TYR A 249 0.33 11.25 -3.52
CA TYR A 249 0.58 12.54 -4.16
C TYR A 249 1.10 12.35 -5.59
N HIS A 250 0.80 13.32 -6.44
CA HIS A 250 1.38 13.44 -7.77
C HIS A 250 1.58 14.92 -8.12
N ILE A 251 2.74 15.25 -8.68
CA ILE A 251 2.98 16.55 -9.29
C ILE A 251 2.69 16.43 -10.79
N PRO A 252 1.59 17.04 -11.30
CA PRO A 252 1.22 16.95 -12.72
C PRO A 252 2.35 17.39 -13.65
N ALA A 253 2.40 16.81 -14.85
CA ALA A 253 3.44 17.01 -15.85
C ALA A 253 4.87 16.72 -15.34
N THR A 254 5.00 15.87 -14.32
CA THR A 254 6.29 15.32 -13.89
C THR A 254 6.20 13.83 -13.61
N LYS A 255 7.34 13.16 -13.51
CA LYS A 255 7.45 11.76 -13.06
C LYS A 255 7.27 11.59 -11.54
N GLN A 256 7.05 12.68 -10.79
CA GLN A 256 7.03 12.63 -9.33
C GLN A 256 5.65 12.22 -8.83
N TYR A 257 5.59 11.04 -8.21
CA TYR A 257 4.42 10.56 -7.48
C TYR A 257 4.86 9.58 -6.40
N GLY A 258 3.95 9.27 -5.50
CA GLY A 258 4.14 8.23 -4.53
C GLY A 258 3.00 8.21 -3.52
N TYR A 259 2.96 7.15 -2.74
CA TYR A 259 2.08 7.08 -1.58
C TYR A 259 2.85 6.73 -0.32
N VAL A 260 2.20 7.01 0.80
CA VAL A 260 2.58 6.60 2.14
C VAL A 260 1.32 6.29 2.94
N TYR A 261 1.41 5.30 3.82
CA TYR A 261 0.36 4.98 4.77
C TYR A 261 0.78 5.42 6.18
N PHE A 262 -0.08 6.17 6.88
CA PHE A 262 0.07 6.48 8.29
C PHE A 262 -1.27 6.25 9.00
N GLY A 263 -1.47 5.08 9.60
CA GLY A 263 -2.72 4.73 10.24
C GLY A 263 -2.61 3.55 11.18
N THR A 264 -3.74 3.04 11.67
CA THR A 264 -3.80 1.91 12.62
C THR A 264 -3.85 0.54 11.93
N GLY A 265 -3.94 0.50 10.61
CA GLY A 265 -4.11 -0.75 9.85
C GLY A 265 -5.54 -1.30 9.90
N GLU A 266 -6.52 -0.49 10.30
CA GLU A 266 -7.94 -0.87 10.36
C GLU A 266 -8.68 -0.42 9.10
N LYS A 267 -9.48 -1.33 8.53
CA LYS A 267 -10.34 -1.05 7.38
C LYS A 267 -11.64 -0.39 7.84
N ASN A 268 -12.03 0.70 7.20
CA ASN A 268 -13.28 1.39 7.48
C ASN A 268 -14.48 0.66 6.85
N LEU A 269 -14.99 -0.35 7.55
CA LEU A 269 -16.16 -1.13 7.10
C LEU A 269 -17.46 -0.33 7.12
N ASP A 270 -17.50 0.78 7.87
CA ASP A 270 -18.69 1.62 8.00
C ASP A 270 -18.81 2.66 6.87
N LEU A 271 -17.80 2.75 5.99
CA LEU A 271 -17.77 3.71 4.88
C LEU A 271 -19.07 3.75 4.05
N PRO A 272 -19.70 2.62 3.66
CA PRO A 272 -20.95 2.66 2.91
C PRO A 272 -22.11 3.38 3.62
N PHE A 273 -22.09 3.48 4.95
CA PHE A 273 -23.09 4.19 5.74
C PHE A 273 -22.72 5.66 6.01
N MET A 274 -21.47 6.05 5.69
CA MET A 274 -20.95 7.41 5.89
C MET A 274 -21.03 8.28 4.62
N LEU A 275 -21.22 7.67 3.46
CA LEU A 275 -21.27 8.31 2.14
C LEU A 275 -22.67 8.80 1.77
#